data_AF-A0A133VPJ5-F1
#
_entry.id   AF-A0A133VPJ5-F1
#
_cell.length_a   1.000
_cell.length_b   1.000
_cell.length_c   1.000
_cell.angle_alpha   90.00
_cell.angle_beta   90.00
_cell.angle_gamma   90.00
#
_symmetry.space_group_name_H-M   'P 1'
#
loop_
_entity.id
_entity.type
_entity.pdbx_description
1 polymer ?
#
loop_
_entity_poly.entity_id
_entity_poly.type
_entity_poly.pdbx_seq_one_letter_code
_entity_poly.pdbx_strand_id
1 'polypeptide(L)'
;MGTFTKEVKYNKENWKIDEKEIMEFARHQEVVKGQDVAKEFDISYETARKYLDVLTHEGKLKRNELESWEGNKKYYIYRVEG
;
A
#
# COMPACT_ATOMS: atom_id res chain seq x y z
N MET A 1 11.43 -30.49 -3.86
CA MET A 1 11.81 -29.15 -3.39
C MET A 1 10.78 -28.18 -3.95
N GLY A 2 9.77 -27.83 -3.15
CA GLY A 2 8.70 -26.94 -3.60
C GLY A 2 9.23 -25.53 -3.73
N THR A 3 9.32 -25.03 -4.95
CA THR A 3 9.52 -23.61 -5.22
C THR A 3 8.26 -22.89 -4.72
N PHE A 4 8.29 -22.37 -3.50
CA PHE A 4 7.36 -21.34 -3.06
C PHE A 4 7.64 -20.11 -3.92
N THR A 5 7.04 -20.07 -5.11
CA THR A 5 7.06 -18.91 -5.98
C THR A 5 6.49 -17.75 -5.19
N LYS A 6 7.22 -16.62 -5.18
CA LYS A 6 6.83 -15.37 -4.52
C LYS A 6 5.45 -14.85 -4.97
N GLU A 7 4.82 -15.46 -5.98
CA GLU A 7 3.47 -15.18 -6.48
C GLU A 7 2.38 -15.19 -5.41
N VAL A 8 2.51 -15.96 -4.32
CA VAL A 8 1.48 -16.00 -3.27
C VAL A 8 1.46 -14.72 -2.41
N LYS A 9 2.50 -13.87 -2.45
CA LYS A 9 2.57 -12.67 -1.59
C LYS A 9 1.51 -11.62 -1.90
N TYR A 10 0.93 -11.66 -3.10
CA TYR A 10 0.18 -10.55 -3.68
C TYR A 10 -1.15 -10.98 -4.31
N ASN A 11 -1.80 -12.00 -3.75
CA ASN A 11 -3.08 -12.46 -4.28
C ASN A 11 -4.17 -11.37 -4.09
N LYS A 12 -4.67 -10.84 -5.21
CA LYS A 12 -5.73 -9.80 -5.26
C LYS A 12 -7.12 -10.34 -4.95
N GLU A 13 -7.32 -11.66 -4.96
CA GLU A 13 -8.63 -12.30 -4.73
C GLU A 13 -9.19 -12.06 -3.31
N ASN A 14 -8.34 -11.68 -2.35
CA ASN A 14 -8.75 -11.35 -0.98
C ASN A 14 -8.83 -9.83 -0.73
N TRP A 15 -8.86 -9.02 -1.79
CA TRP A 15 -8.94 -7.59 -1.62
C TRP A 15 -10.35 -7.19 -1.21
N LYS A 16 -10.46 -6.52 -0.05
CA LYS A 16 -11.73 -5.97 0.42
C LYS A 16 -12.13 -4.70 -0.36
N ILE A 17 -11.17 -4.06 -1.01
CA ILE A 17 -11.31 -2.80 -1.72
C ILE A 17 -10.69 -2.93 -3.09
N ASP A 18 -11.34 -2.35 -4.09
CA ASP A 18 -10.82 -2.28 -5.44
C ASP A 18 -9.54 -1.44 -5.49
N GLU A 19 -8.60 -1.90 -6.30
CA GLU A 19 -7.35 -1.19 -6.58
C GLU A 19 -7.58 0.27 -7.01
N LYS A 20 -8.65 0.51 -7.77
CA LYS A 20 -9.01 1.85 -8.25
C LYS A 20 -9.30 2.81 -7.12
N GLU A 21 -10.00 2.38 -6.07
CA GLU A 21 -10.34 3.26 -4.94
C GLU A 21 -9.08 3.65 -4.16
N ILE A 22 -8.16 2.71 -3.98
CA ILE A 22 -6.87 2.99 -3.34
C ILE A 22 -6.07 3.98 -4.19
N MET A 23 -6.10 3.83 -5.52
CA MET A 23 -5.45 4.74 -6.46
C MET A 23 -6.11 6.12 -6.50
N GLU A 24 -7.43 6.22 -6.39
CA GLU A 24 -8.15 7.49 -6.31
C GLU A 24 -7.82 8.21 -5.01
N PHE A 25 -7.88 7.51 -3.88
CA PHE A 25 -7.42 8.03 -2.59
C PHE A 25 -5.96 8.52 -2.68
N ALA A 26 -5.11 7.72 -3.33
CA ALA A 26 -3.71 8.06 -3.55
C ALA A 26 -3.49 9.23 -4.50
N ARG A 27 -4.39 9.50 -5.44
CA ARG A 27 -4.32 10.67 -6.33
C ARG A 27 -4.76 11.95 -5.63
N HIS A 28 -5.72 11.84 -4.71
CA HIS A 28 -6.17 12.97 -3.92
C HIS A 28 -5.17 13.36 -2.82
N GLN A 29 -4.31 12.45 -2.40
CA GLN A 29 -3.24 12.72 -1.45
C GLN A 29 -1.88 12.82 -2.13
N GLU A 30 -1.12 13.87 -1.87
CA GLU A 30 0.26 13.95 -2.35
C GLU A 30 1.16 12.84 -1.77
N VAL A 31 0.79 12.35 -0.59
CA VAL A 31 1.50 11.31 0.16
C VAL A 31 0.50 10.38 0.80
N VAL A 32 0.61 9.08 0.50
CA VAL A 32 -0.23 8.04 1.08
C VAL A 32 0.56 7.28 2.13
N LYS A 33 0.07 7.22 3.37
CA LYS A 33 0.61 6.31 4.38
C LYS A 33 -0.28 5.08 4.47
N GLY A 34 0.33 3.92 4.73
CA GLY A 34 -0.44 2.68 4.95
C GLY A 34 -1.44 2.78 6.12
N GLN A 35 -1.22 3.68 7.08
CA GLN A 35 -2.19 3.94 8.15
C GLN A 35 -3.41 4.71 7.69
N ASP A 36 -3.26 5.66 6.76
CA ASP A 36 -4.39 6.45 6.26
C ASP A 36 -5.32 5.55 5.43
N VAL A 37 -4.76 4.72 4.56
CA VAL A 37 -5.51 3.69 3.83
C VAL A 37 -6.19 2.69 4.78
N ALA A 38 -5.47 2.27 5.83
CA ALA A 38 -6.04 1.36 6.82
C ALA A 38 -7.26 1.96 7.53
N LYS A 39 -7.20 3.26 7.87
CA LYS A 39 -8.31 3.97 8.53
C LYS A 39 -9.46 4.25 7.56
N GLU A 40 -9.16 4.72 6.37
CA GLU A 40 -10.17 5.12 5.38
C GLU A 40 -11.05 3.94 4.98
N PHE A 41 -10.42 2.78 4.79
CA PHE A 41 -11.12 1.59 4.32
C PHE A 41 -11.44 0.57 5.42
N ASP A 42 -11.26 0.93 6.69
CA ASP A 42 -11.46 0.06 7.86
C ASP A 42 -10.81 -1.33 7.70
N ILE A 43 -9.52 -1.32 7.33
CA ILE A 43 -8.70 -2.54 7.17
C ILE A 43 -7.47 -2.51 8.07
N SER A 44 -6.91 -3.68 8.34
CA SER A 44 -5.65 -3.78 9.08
C SER A 44 -4.51 -3.10 8.32
N TYR A 45 -3.59 -2.46 9.05
CA TYR A 45 -2.37 -1.85 8.50
C TYR A 45 -1.56 -2.82 7.62
N GLU A 46 -1.47 -4.09 8.02
CA GLU A 46 -0.77 -5.11 7.22
C GLU A 46 -1.43 -5.34 5.86
N THR A 47 -2.76 -5.30 5.81
CA THR A 47 -3.54 -5.44 4.57
C THR A 47 -3.35 -4.21 3.68
N ALA A 48 -3.50 -3.01 4.24
CA ALA A 48 -3.24 -1.76 3.52
C ALA A 48 -1.81 -1.71 2.97
N ARG A 49 -0.82 -2.08 3.79
CA ARG A 49 0.58 -2.17 3.37
C ARG A 49 0.77 -3.15 2.22
N LYS A 50 0.14 -4.33 2.26
CA LYS A 50 0.20 -5.29 1.15
C LYS A 50 -0.37 -4.69 -0.12
N TYR A 51 -1.52 -4.02 -0.07
CA TYR A 51 -2.12 -3.41 -1.26
C TYR A 51 -1.19 -2.35 -1.87
N LEU A 52 -0.62 -1.48 -1.03
CA LEU A 52 0.34 -0.47 -1.47
C LEU A 52 1.63 -1.08 -2.03
N ASP A 53 2.11 -2.19 -1.46
CA ASP A 53 3.28 -2.92 -1.95
C ASP A 53 3.01 -3.56 -3.32
N VAL A 54 1.81 -4.12 -3.55
CA VAL A 54 1.37 -4.61 -4.87
C VAL A 54 1.34 -3.48 -5.89
N LEU A 55 0.70 -2.36 -5.54
CA LEU A 55 0.64 -1.18 -6.40
C LEU A 55 2.03 -0.62 -6.71
N THR A 56 2.95 -0.70 -5.76
CA THR A 56 4.35 -0.32 -5.96
C THR A 56 5.06 -1.28 -6.90
N HIS A 57 4.85 -2.59 -6.72
CA HIS A 57 5.42 -3.62 -7.58
C HIS A 57 4.89 -3.54 -9.02
N GLU A 58 3.62 -3.14 -9.20
CA GLU A 58 3.03 -2.87 -10.52
C GLU A 58 3.49 -1.54 -11.13
N GLY A 59 4.28 -0.73 -10.41
CA GLY A 59 4.78 0.55 -10.89
C GLY A 59 3.74 1.67 -10.89
N LYS A 60 2.59 1.50 -10.21
CA LYS A 60 1.54 2.52 -10.07
C LYS A 60 1.84 3.51 -8.95
N LEU A 61 2.53 3.04 -7.91
CA LEU A 61 3.01 3.84 -6.80
C LEU A 61 4.53 3.74 -6.69
N LYS A 62 5.14 4.79 -6.15
CA LYS A 62 6.54 4.79 -5.73
C LYS A 62 6.58 4.85 -4.22
N ARG A 63 7.16 3.81 -3.62
CA ARG A 63 7.45 3.84 -2.18
C ARG A 63 8.59 4.84 -1.97
N ASN A 64 8.28 5.94 -1.31
CA ASN A 64 9.29 6.90 -0.91
C ASN A 64 9.79 6.49 0.48
N GLU A 65 11.10 6.38 0.64
CA GLU A 65 11.72 5.99 1.92
C GLU A 65 11.69 7.11 2.96
N LEU A 66 11.00 8.22 2.68
CA LEU A 66 10.82 9.32 3.61
C LEU A 66 10.19 8.81 4.92
N GLU A 67 11.07 8.65 5.90
CA GLU A 67 10.77 8.24 7.26
C GLU A 67 10.07 9.42 7.95
N SER A 68 8.74 9.40 7.96
CA SER A 68 7.98 10.36 8.77
C SER A 68 7.94 9.84 10.20
N TRP A 69 8.59 10.56 11.12
CA TRP A 69 8.62 10.26 12.55
C TRP A 69 7.45 10.95 13.24
N GLU A 70 6.28 10.32 13.27
CA GLU A 70 5.19 10.73 14.16
C GLU A 70 5.24 9.85 15.42
N GLY A 71 5.54 10.45 16.57
CA GLY A 71 5.37 9.81 17.88
C GLY A 71 6.14 8.49 18.06
N ASN A 72 7.35 8.37 17.51
CA ASN A 72 8.24 7.20 17.64
C ASN A 72 7.82 5.96 16.81
N LYS A 73 7.00 6.14 15.77
CA LYS A 73 6.62 5.08 14.82
C LYS A 73 7.13 5.40 13.42
N LYS A 74 7.73 4.40 12.76
CA LYS A 74 8.20 4.48 11.38
C LYS A 74 7.08 4.12 10.42
N TYR A 75 6.76 5.03 9.50
CA TYR A 75 5.74 4.81 8.47
C TYR A 75 6.38 4.80 7.09
N TYR A 76 5.93 3.87 6.24
CA TYR A 76 6.22 3.91 4.81
C TYR A 76 5.22 4.83 4.14
N ILE A 77 5.76 5.75 3.33
CA ILE A 77 4.96 6.65 2.53
C ILE A 77 5.04 6.24 1.05
N TYR A 78 3.95 6.41 0.34
CA TYR A 78 3.78 6.04 -1.05
C TYR A 78 3.30 7.26 -1.83
N ARG A 79 3.78 7.44 -3.06
CA ARG A 79 3.38 8.53 -3.95
C ARG A 79 2.93 7.98 -5.28
N VAL A 80 1.86 8.51 -5.84
CA VAL A 80 1.44 8.19 -7.22
C VAL A 80 2.44 8.84 -8.18
N GLU A 81 3.02 8.06 -9.09
CA GLU A 81 3.65 8.66 -10.28
C GLU A 81 2.53 8.99 -11.27
N GLY A 82 2.40 10.27 -11.60
CA GLY A 82 1.43 10.79 -12.55
C GLY A 82 1.93 10.74 -13.99
#